data_AF-A0AAD5E5A9-F1
#
_entry.id   AF-A0AAD5E5A9-F1
#
_cell.length_a   1.000
_cell.length_b   1.000
_cell.length_c   1.000
_cell.angle_alpha   90.00
_cell.angle_beta   90.00
_cell.angle_gamma   90.00
#
_symmetry.space_group_name_H-M   'P 1'
#
loop_
_entity.id
_entity.type
_entity.pdbx_description
1 polymer ?
#
loop_
_entity_poly.entity_id
_entity_poly.type
_entity_poly.pdbx_seq_one_letter_code
_entity_poly.pdbx_strand_id
1 'polypeptide(L)'
;MGKFHLPISPATVSSIPNKSTGKSTRQKEPLHFRAATNRIAKKAGNFLSKSHTAVISSDPSDSLSKRLSEQFTANNSPLKRAFSFKNRPLLSKTPSQISLVDQNQMHRTDVATASSTWRQLLGEDHLRYLNLDPAEIRYQEAVHEIIATEADYVNDLKLVYKIFIKEALEWDGLPKSVRLIFSNVYQIVKLHQGLLEELRKRQSAQYPVVRTITDKYRQVIPMFHIYAAYLVNFESAIEIIRKALESRSDIFGIYLRERNALPECRSLPLQAFLLKPVQRITKYPLFFRSLLECRQTGSPDHQDIVQLLHEIEVAITSIQNEQAKHEEYQKLEDLEKRIMGLEVGSILKGFCV
;
A
#
# COMPACT_ATOMS: atom_id res chain seq x y z
N MET A 1 43.31 -27.60 19.51
CA MET A 1 43.33 -27.88 20.96
C MET A 1 43.50 -26.57 21.69
N GLY A 2 42.54 -26.22 22.55
CA GLY A 2 42.53 -24.95 23.31
C GLY A 2 41.21 -24.85 24.06
N LYS A 3 41.17 -25.42 25.27
CA LYS A 3 40.01 -25.51 26.17
C LYS A 3 40.01 -24.31 27.13
N PHE A 4 38.88 -23.61 27.27
CA PHE A 4 38.52 -22.76 28.42
C PHE A 4 36.99 -22.87 28.57
N HIS A 5 36.45 -23.85 29.30
CA HIS A 5 36.06 -23.82 30.73
C HIS A 5 35.31 -22.57 31.20
N LEU A 6 33.99 -22.71 31.24
CA LEU A 6 33.03 -21.99 32.10
C LEU A 6 33.31 -22.27 33.59
N PRO A 7 32.74 -21.44 34.48
CA PRO A 7 32.10 -21.98 35.68
C PRO A 7 30.65 -21.51 35.82
N ILE A 8 29.79 -22.48 36.12
CA ILE A 8 28.43 -22.34 36.69
C ILE A 8 28.56 -22.68 38.19
N SER A 9 27.87 -21.96 39.10
CA SER A 9 26.99 -22.47 40.20
C SER A 9 26.66 -21.36 41.25
N PRO A 10 25.74 -21.54 42.24
CA PRO A 10 24.32 -21.15 42.12
C PRO A 10 23.69 -20.45 43.36
N ALA A 11 22.37 -20.20 43.25
CA ALA A 11 21.33 -20.11 44.30
C ALA A 11 21.19 -18.84 45.17
N THR A 12 19.96 -18.30 45.22
CA THR A 12 19.12 -18.29 46.44
C THR A 12 17.67 -17.88 46.10
N VAL A 13 16.74 -18.76 46.48
CA VAL A 13 15.28 -18.60 46.50
C VAL A 13 14.90 -17.97 47.85
N SER A 14 13.95 -17.04 47.86
CA SER A 14 13.22 -16.68 49.08
C SER A 14 11.79 -16.29 48.76
N SER A 15 10.89 -16.93 49.50
CA SER A 15 9.45 -17.03 49.33
C SER A 15 8.68 -15.89 49.99
N ILE A 16 7.49 -15.65 49.43
CA ILE A 16 6.24 -15.05 49.91
C ILE A 16 6.05 -15.05 51.46
N PRO A 17 5.25 -14.12 52.02
CA PRO A 17 3.90 -14.56 52.37
C PRO A 17 2.75 -13.59 52.03
N ASN A 18 1.59 -14.23 51.96
CA ASN A 18 0.27 -13.81 51.53
C ASN A 18 -0.54 -13.29 52.74
N LYS A 19 -1.41 -12.27 52.58
CA LYS A 19 -2.72 -12.21 53.26
C LYS A 19 -3.65 -11.10 52.76
N SER A 20 -4.87 -11.56 52.52
CA SER A 20 -6.14 -10.91 52.19
C SER A 20 -6.62 -9.84 53.18
N THR A 21 -7.44 -8.89 52.70
CA THR A 21 -8.87 -8.71 53.03
C THR A 21 -9.38 -7.38 52.44
N GLY A 22 -10.57 -7.39 51.84
CA GLY A 22 -11.13 -6.23 51.12
C GLY A 22 -11.98 -5.28 51.96
N LYS A 23 -12.36 -4.15 51.36
CA LYS A 23 -13.71 -3.56 51.45
C LYS A 23 -13.87 -2.36 50.50
N SER A 24 -15.00 -2.42 49.78
CA SER A 24 -15.80 -1.33 49.20
C SER A 24 -15.55 0.08 49.74
N THR A 25 -15.25 1.03 48.82
CA THR A 25 -15.81 2.38 48.93
C THR A 25 -16.10 2.98 47.54
N ARG A 26 -17.28 3.58 47.46
CA ARG A 26 -18.01 4.11 46.31
C ARG A 26 -17.84 5.63 46.32
N GLN A 27 -17.37 6.27 45.24
CA GLN A 27 -17.50 7.71 44.98
C GLN A 27 -17.14 8.00 43.51
N LYS A 28 -18.14 8.21 42.63
CA LYS A 28 -18.66 9.49 42.11
C LYS A 28 -17.90 10.01 40.87
N GLU A 29 -18.54 9.84 39.70
CA GLU A 29 -18.28 10.60 38.46
C GLU A 29 -18.48 12.11 38.68
N PRO A 30 -17.84 12.94 37.83
CA PRO A 30 -18.46 14.16 37.33
C PRO A 30 -18.79 14.03 35.83
N LEU A 31 -20.08 14.20 35.57
CA LEU A 31 -20.72 14.45 34.28
C LEU A 31 -20.06 15.64 33.57
N HIS A 32 -19.42 15.44 32.40
CA HIS A 32 -19.31 16.41 31.30
C HIS A 32 -18.52 15.84 30.11
N PHE A 33 -19.02 14.79 29.44
CA PHE A 33 -18.56 14.47 28.07
C PHE A 33 -19.52 13.65 27.19
N ARG A 34 -20.66 13.18 27.72
CA ARG A 34 -21.65 12.36 26.97
C ARG A 34 -22.80 13.15 26.33
N ALA A 35 -22.57 14.40 25.95
CA ALA A 35 -23.59 15.27 25.33
C ALA A 35 -23.29 15.72 23.89
N ALA A 36 -22.15 15.32 23.29
CA ALA A 36 -21.76 15.79 21.95
C ALA A 36 -22.04 14.80 20.80
N THR A 37 -22.30 13.52 21.07
CA THR A 37 -22.44 12.50 20.01
C THR A 37 -23.86 12.23 19.55
N ASN A 38 -24.88 12.80 20.19
CA ASN A 38 -26.30 12.59 19.83
C ASN A 38 -26.96 13.75 19.05
N ARG A 39 -26.20 14.75 18.59
CA ARG A 39 -26.72 15.88 17.79
C ARG A 39 -26.49 15.78 16.27
N ILE A 40 -25.71 14.82 15.79
CA ILE A 40 -25.42 14.66 14.34
C ILE A 40 -26.33 13.60 13.68
N ALA A 41 -26.91 12.68 14.44
CA ALA A 41 -27.84 11.67 13.91
C ALA A 41 -29.29 12.19 13.68
N LYS A 42 -29.60 13.45 14.01
CA LYS A 42 -30.96 14.03 13.87
C LYS A 42 -31.14 15.02 12.70
N LYS A 43 -30.09 15.27 11.90
CA LYS A 43 -30.14 16.23 10.77
C LYS A 43 -30.11 15.57 9.38
N ALA A 44 -30.04 14.24 9.29
CA ALA A 44 -30.08 13.49 8.03
C ALA A 44 -31.48 12.90 7.68
N GLY A 45 -32.47 13.03 8.57
CA GLY A 45 -33.79 12.41 8.42
C GLY A 45 -34.89 13.28 7.80
N ASN A 46 -34.56 14.44 7.21
CA ASN A 46 -35.58 15.44 6.84
C ASN A 46 -35.53 15.96 5.40
N PHE A 47 -34.95 15.22 4.45
CA PHE A 47 -34.83 15.66 3.05
C PHE A 47 -35.40 14.70 1.99
N LEU A 48 -36.28 13.78 2.38
CA LEU A 48 -37.05 12.97 1.43
C LEU A 48 -38.52 12.89 1.85
N SER A 49 -39.26 13.98 1.62
CA SER A 49 -40.73 13.91 1.53
C SER A 49 -41.26 15.04 0.64
N LYS A 50 -42.25 14.70 -0.20
CA LYS A 50 -42.91 15.46 -1.28
C LYS A 50 -42.09 15.43 -2.59
N SER A 51 -42.52 14.84 -3.70
CA SER A 51 -43.85 14.58 -4.31
C SER A 51 -43.66 13.49 -5.40
N HIS A 52 -44.61 12.77 -6.00
CA HIS A 52 -46.06 12.77 -6.06
C HIS A 52 -46.56 11.34 -6.39
N THR A 53 -47.79 11.09 -5.97
CA THR A 53 -48.65 9.89 -6.01
C THR A 53 -49.02 9.36 -7.40
N ALA A 54 -49.11 8.03 -7.56
CA ALA A 54 -50.20 7.37 -8.28
C ALA A 54 -50.40 5.93 -7.79
N VAL A 55 -51.62 5.63 -7.37
CA VAL A 55 -52.14 4.38 -6.81
C VAL A 55 -52.72 3.54 -7.96
N ILE A 56 -52.63 2.21 -7.91
CA ILE A 56 -53.74 1.24 -7.98
C ILE A 56 -53.19 -0.20 -7.99
N SER A 57 -53.81 -0.99 -7.11
CA SER A 57 -53.66 -2.41 -6.81
C SER A 57 -54.07 -3.38 -7.92
N SER A 58 -53.46 -4.56 -7.98
CA SER A 58 -54.08 -5.91 -7.84
C SER A 58 -53.15 -7.02 -8.36
N ASP A 59 -52.83 -7.97 -7.48
CA ASP A 59 -52.26 -9.30 -7.80
C ASP A 59 -53.36 -10.21 -8.43
N PRO A 60 -53.11 -11.42 -8.99
CA PRO A 60 -51.93 -12.29 -8.82
C PRO A 60 -51.46 -13.07 -10.09
N SER A 61 -50.34 -13.79 -9.90
CA SER A 61 -49.91 -15.03 -10.58
C SER A 61 -49.74 -15.02 -12.11
N ASP A 62 -48.49 -15.24 -12.53
CA ASP A 62 -48.08 -16.19 -13.61
C ASP A 62 -46.92 -15.70 -14.51
N SER A 63 -45.95 -14.95 -13.97
CA SER A 63 -44.78 -14.53 -14.78
C SER A 63 -43.41 -14.43 -14.09
N LEU A 64 -43.27 -14.80 -12.82
CA LEU A 64 -41.97 -14.74 -12.14
C LEU A 64 -41.04 -15.92 -12.48
N SER A 65 -41.58 -17.06 -12.89
CA SER A 65 -40.80 -18.27 -13.19
C SER A 65 -40.19 -18.28 -14.60
N LYS A 66 -40.67 -17.42 -15.51
CA LYS A 66 -40.16 -17.28 -16.89
C LYS A 66 -39.13 -16.15 -17.04
N ARG A 67 -39.13 -15.16 -16.14
CA ARG A 67 -38.15 -14.06 -16.16
C ARG A 67 -36.79 -14.39 -15.53
N LEU A 68 -36.69 -15.48 -14.78
CA LEU A 68 -35.43 -15.93 -14.16
C LEU A 68 -34.61 -16.88 -15.05
N SER A 69 -35.18 -17.40 -16.14
CA SER A 69 -34.54 -18.39 -17.03
C SER A 69 -34.02 -17.80 -18.36
N GLU A 70 -34.39 -16.57 -18.72
CA GLU A 70 -33.96 -15.94 -19.98
C GLU A 70 -32.82 -14.90 -19.83
N GLN A 71 -32.27 -14.69 -18.62
CA GLN A 71 -31.10 -13.80 -18.42
C GLN A 71 -29.73 -14.51 -18.48
N PHE A 72 -29.69 -15.83 -18.71
CA PHE A 72 -28.45 -16.62 -18.73
C PHE A 72 -28.10 -17.23 -20.10
N THR A 73 -28.32 -16.50 -21.19
CA THR A 73 -27.72 -16.85 -22.50
C THR A 73 -27.28 -15.61 -23.26
N ALA A 74 -26.20 -14.97 -22.82
CA ALA A 74 -25.41 -14.10 -23.69
C ALA A 74 -23.97 -14.03 -23.19
N ASN A 75 -23.05 -14.48 -24.04
CA ASN A 75 -21.61 -14.27 -23.93
C ASN A 75 -21.29 -12.80 -23.61
N ASN A 76 -21.00 -12.51 -22.34
CA ASN A 76 -20.27 -11.34 -21.89
C ASN A 76 -19.82 -11.58 -20.45
N SER A 77 -18.58 -12.04 -20.28
CA SER A 77 -17.94 -12.25 -18.98
C SER A 77 -18.01 -10.96 -18.13
N PRO A 78 -18.51 -11.02 -16.88
CA PRO A 78 -18.53 -9.88 -15.94
C PRO A 78 -17.14 -9.29 -15.60
N LEU A 79 -16.07 -10.01 -15.96
CA LEU A 79 -14.67 -9.72 -15.67
C LEU A 79 -14.08 -8.46 -16.34
N LYS A 80 -14.75 -7.84 -17.32
CA LYS A 80 -14.29 -6.56 -17.91
C LYS A 80 -14.93 -5.31 -17.30
N ARG A 81 -15.96 -5.44 -16.47
CA ARG A 81 -16.67 -4.28 -15.89
C ARG A 81 -16.14 -3.85 -14.51
N ALA A 82 -15.24 -4.65 -13.91
CA ALA A 82 -14.63 -4.37 -12.60
C ALA A 82 -13.42 -3.41 -12.62
N PHE A 83 -13.11 -2.77 -13.76
CA PHE A 83 -12.09 -1.71 -13.86
C PHE A 83 -12.50 -0.37 -13.21
N SER A 84 -13.63 -0.31 -12.50
CA SER A 84 -14.09 0.91 -11.84
C SER A 84 -13.75 0.89 -10.35
N PHE A 85 -12.45 1.02 -10.03
CA PHE A 85 -12.08 1.71 -8.81
C PHE A 85 -12.55 3.15 -8.95
N LYS A 86 -13.27 3.69 -7.96
CA LYS A 86 -13.59 5.12 -7.93
C LYS A 86 -12.28 5.92 -8.00
N ASN A 87 -12.06 6.54 -9.15
CA ASN A 87 -10.82 7.21 -9.55
C ASN A 87 -10.52 8.42 -8.67
N ARG A 88 -9.66 8.25 -7.66
CA ARG A 88 -8.65 9.27 -7.36
C ARG A 88 -7.28 8.64 -7.60
N PRO A 89 -6.52 9.06 -8.62
CA PRO A 89 -5.18 8.55 -8.83
C PRO A 89 -4.31 8.84 -7.60
N LEU A 90 -3.43 7.91 -7.22
CA LEU A 90 -2.43 8.12 -6.14
C LEU A 90 -1.46 9.27 -6.44
N LEU A 91 -1.50 9.78 -7.66
CA LEU A 91 -0.77 10.96 -8.09
C LEU A 91 -1.83 11.95 -8.58
N SER A 92 -1.84 13.15 -8.01
CA SER A 92 -2.82 14.21 -8.33
C SER A 92 -2.71 14.74 -9.77
N LYS A 93 -1.64 14.38 -10.48
CA LYS A 93 -1.43 14.65 -11.90
C LYS A 93 -1.39 13.32 -12.67
N THR A 94 -2.25 13.19 -13.67
CA THR A 94 -2.12 12.14 -14.69
C THR A 94 -0.80 12.30 -15.46
N PRO A 95 -0.27 11.23 -16.10
CA PRO A 95 1.11 11.13 -16.61
C PRO A 95 1.44 12.01 -17.83
N SER A 96 0.69 13.08 -18.09
CA SER A 96 0.92 13.95 -19.25
C SER A 96 2.22 14.78 -19.15
N GLN A 97 2.92 14.74 -18.00
CA GLN A 97 4.25 15.36 -17.82
C GLN A 97 5.37 14.35 -17.48
N ILE A 98 5.07 13.05 -17.38
CA ILE A 98 6.08 11.97 -17.37
C ILE A 98 6.25 11.47 -18.82
N SER A 99 6.44 12.42 -19.74
CA SER A 99 6.85 12.14 -21.11
C SER A 99 8.35 11.90 -21.07
N LEU A 100 8.78 10.64 -20.90
CA LEU A 100 10.07 10.07 -21.36
C LEU A 100 10.30 8.62 -20.87
N VAL A 101 9.41 8.04 -20.07
CA VAL A 101 9.42 6.57 -19.85
C VAL A 101 8.30 5.98 -20.68
N ASP A 102 8.66 5.47 -21.86
CA ASP A 102 7.75 4.77 -22.76
C ASP A 102 6.98 3.70 -21.97
N GLN A 103 5.66 3.85 -21.85
CA GLN A 103 4.80 2.91 -21.15
C GLN A 103 4.92 1.49 -21.73
N ASN A 104 5.37 1.36 -22.99
CA ASN A 104 5.65 0.09 -23.64
C ASN A 104 6.94 -0.60 -23.16
N GLN A 105 7.90 0.14 -22.58
CA GLN A 105 9.06 -0.46 -21.89
C GLN A 105 8.72 -0.86 -20.45
N MET A 106 7.79 -0.14 -19.79
CA MET A 106 7.35 -0.44 -18.41
C MET A 106 6.59 -1.75 -18.25
N HIS A 107 5.96 -2.27 -19.31
CA HIS A 107 5.36 -3.61 -19.30
C HIS A 107 6.33 -4.73 -19.71
N ARG A 108 7.55 -4.41 -20.16
CA ARG A 108 8.53 -5.40 -20.63
C ARG A 108 9.65 -5.73 -19.64
N THR A 109 9.70 -5.07 -18.49
CA THR A 109 10.70 -5.38 -17.45
C THR A 109 10.08 -6.00 -16.21
N ASP A 110 9.09 -6.88 -16.39
CA ASP A 110 9.21 -8.18 -15.73
C ASP A 110 10.37 -8.89 -16.45
N VAL A 111 11.61 -8.50 -16.12
CA VAL A 111 12.64 -9.54 -16.08
C VAL A 111 12.18 -10.38 -14.91
N ALA A 112 11.24 -11.28 -15.20
CA ALA A 112 11.15 -12.52 -14.49
C ALA A 112 12.58 -13.04 -14.50
N THR A 113 13.30 -12.78 -13.39
CA THR A 113 14.08 -13.85 -12.79
C THR A 113 13.23 -15.07 -13.00
N ALA A 114 13.77 -16.08 -13.69
CA ALA A 114 13.10 -17.33 -13.95
C ALA A 114 12.80 -18.00 -12.60
N SER A 115 11.87 -17.43 -11.85
CA SER A 115 11.30 -17.98 -10.64
C SER A 115 10.43 -19.06 -11.20
N SER A 116 10.97 -20.28 -11.13
CA SER A 116 10.25 -21.48 -11.50
C SER A 116 8.85 -21.39 -10.92
N THR A 117 7.84 -21.68 -11.74
CA THR A 117 6.46 -21.66 -11.25
C THR A 117 6.34 -22.64 -10.08
N TRP A 118 5.40 -22.41 -9.16
CA TRP A 118 5.21 -23.32 -8.02
C TRP A 118 5.04 -24.79 -8.48
N ARG A 119 4.37 -25.00 -9.62
CA ARG A 119 4.26 -26.31 -10.28
C ARG A 119 5.61 -26.89 -10.72
N GLN A 120 6.46 -26.08 -11.35
CA GLN A 120 7.79 -26.50 -11.79
C GLN A 120 8.71 -26.87 -10.62
N LEU A 121 8.56 -26.23 -9.46
CA LEU A 121 9.36 -26.53 -8.26
C LEU A 121 9.01 -27.88 -7.62
N LEU A 122 7.76 -28.34 -7.75
CA LEU A 122 7.28 -29.60 -7.17
C LEU A 122 7.46 -30.78 -8.11
N GLY A 123 7.36 -30.56 -9.42
CA GLY A 123 7.31 -31.62 -10.41
C GLY A 123 5.94 -32.31 -10.47
N GLU A 124 5.62 -32.88 -11.64
CA GLU A 124 4.31 -33.47 -11.93
C GLU A 124 3.95 -34.65 -11.00
N ASP A 125 4.93 -35.47 -10.63
CA ASP A 125 4.70 -36.65 -9.78
C ASP A 125 4.29 -36.25 -8.35
N HIS A 126 4.91 -35.19 -7.81
CA HIS A 126 4.61 -34.70 -6.47
C HIS A 126 3.27 -33.97 -6.42
N LEU A 127 2.92 -33.23 -7.48
CA LEU A 127 1.58 -32.62 -7.62
C LEU A 127 0.48 -33.68 -7.68
N ARG A 128 0.70 -34.78 -8.40
CA ARG A 128 -0.23 -35.92 -8.45
C ARG A 128 -0.40 -36.57 -7.08
N TYR A 129 0.67 -36.70 -6.30
CA TYR A 129 0.61 -37.24 -4.94
C TYR A 129 -0.22 -36.36 -3.99
N LEU A 130 -0.10 -35.03 -4.10
CA LEU A 130 -0.83 -34.10 -3.24
C LEU A 130 -2.34 -34.09 -3.52
N ASN A 131 -2.78 -34.52 -4.71
CA ASN A 131 -4.18 -34.64 -5.11
C ASN A 131 -5.03 -33.39 -4.78
N LEU A 132 -4.48 -32.21 -5.08
CA LEU A 132 -5.12 -30.92 -4.81
C LEU A 132 -6.18 -30.58 -5.86
N ASP A 133 -7.26 -29.95 -5.43
CA ASP A 133 -8.25 -29.36 -6.34
C ASP A 133 -7.62 -28.24 -7.21
N PRO A 134 -8.05 -28.04 -8.46
CA PRO A 134 -7.51 -26.97 -9.30
C PRO A 134 -7.61 -25.57 -8.69
N ALA A 135 -8.60 -25.29 -7.83
CA ALA A 135 -8.66 -24.01 -7.13
C ALA A 135 -7.52 -23.85 -6.11
N GLU A 136 -7.16 -24.92 -5.41
CA GLU A 136 -6.04 -24.92 -4.47
C GLU A 136 -4.71 -24.77 -5.19
N ILE A 137 -4.53 -25.42 -6.35
CA ILE A 137 -3.33 -25.23 -7.17
C ILE A 137 -3.18 -23.76 -7.59
N ARG A 138 -4.26 -23.13 -8.08
CA ARG A 138 -4.24 -21.70 -8.43
C ARG A 138 -3.92 -20.81 -7.23
N TYR A 139 -4.44 -21.15 -6.05
CA TYR A 139 -4.12 -20.43 -4.82
C TYR A 139 -2.62 -20.53 -4.48
N GLN A 140 -2.04 -21.73 -4.54
CA GLN A 140 -0.61 -21.93 -4.26
C GLN A 140 0.28 -21.20 -5.26
N GLU A 141 -0.09 -21.18 -6.55
CA GLU A 141 0.61 -20.39 -7.57
C GLU A 141 0.55 -18.90 -7.26
N ALA A 142 -0.62 -18.37 -6.94
CA ALA A 142 -0.79 -16.96 -6.59
C ALA A 142 -0.01 -16.58 -5.31
N VAL A 143 -0.03 -17.43 -4.28
CA VAL A 143 0.79 -17.21 -3.06
C VAL A 143 2.28 -17.22 -3.40
N HIS A 144 2.73 -18.17 -4.22
CA HIS A 144 4.13 -18.23 -4.64
C HIS A 144 4.54 -16.99 -5.42
N GLU A 145 3.70 -16.53 -6.35
CA GLU A 145 3.93 -15.30 -7.13
C GLU A 145 4.00 -14.07 -6.23
N ILE A 146 3.10 -13.94 -5.25
CA ILE A 146 3.11 -12.82 -4.29
C ILE A 146 4.43 -12.76 -3.54
N ILE A 147 4.92 -13.91 -3.05
CA ILE A 147 6.18 -14.00 -2.29
C ILE A 147 7.40 -13.78 -3.19
N ALA A 148 7.40 -14.34 -4.40
CA ALA A 148 8.48 -14.17 -5.36
C ALA A 148 8.60 -12.70 -5.78
N THR A 149 7.51 -12.07 -6.18
CA THR A 149 7.50 -10.65 -6.57
C THR A 149 7.77 -9.71 -5.40
N GLU A 150 7.46 -10.10 -4.15
CA GLU A 150 7.87 -9.34 -2.96
C GLU A 150 9.40 -9.41 -2.77
N ALA A 151 10.01 -10.57 -3.03
CA ALA A 151 11.46 -10.73 -2.98
C ALA A 151 12.16 -9.87 -4.03
N ASP A 152 11.67 -9.89 -5.27
CA ASP A 152 12.21 -9.06 -6.36
C ASP A 152 12.05 -7.57 -6.04
N TYR A 153 10.90 -7.15 -5.52
CA TYR A 153 10.67 -5.77 -5.09
C TYR A 153 11.65 -5.32 -4.01
N VAL A 154 11.86 -6.13 -2.96
CA VAL A 154 12.82 -5.82 -1.89
C VAL A 154 14.25 -5.78 -2.43
N ASN A 155 14.61 -6.69 -3.33
CA ASN A 155 15.94 -6.72 -3.95
C ASN A 155 16.19 -5.46 -4.80
N ASP A 156 15.20 -5.05 -5.60
CA ASP A 156 15.26 -3.83 -6.40
C ASP A 156 15.44 -2.58 -5.51
N LEU A 157 14.69 -2.47 -4.41
CA LEU A 157 14.83 -1.32 -3.52
C LEU A 157 16.16 -1.34 -2.74
N LYS A 158 16.65 -2.51 -2.32
CA LYS A 158 17.98 -2.64 -1.69
C LYS A 158 19.09 -2.25 -2.64
N LEU A 159 18.98 -2.64 -3.91
CA LEU A 159 19.91 -2.25 -4.96
C LEU A 159 19.95 -0.73 -5.11
N VAL A 160 18.79 -0.10 -5.22
CA VAL A 160 18.65 1.36 -5.35
C VAL A 160 19.22 2.07 -4.13
N TYR A 161 18.95 1.53 -2.95
CA TYR A 161 19.49 2.07 -1.71
C TYR A 161 21.03 2.04 -1.72
N LYS A 162 21.61 0.90 -2.10
CA LYS A 162 23.06 0.70 -2.15
C LYS A 162 23.74 1.59 -3.20
N ILE A 163 23.16 1.70 -4.40
CA ILE A 163 23.81 2.36 -5.55
C ILE A 163 23.62 3.87 -5.53
N PHE A 164 22.41 4.35 -5.23
CA PHE A 164 22.07 5.77 -5.39
C PHE A 164 21.95 6.50 -4.06
N ILE A 165 21.32 5.87 -3.07
CA ILE A 165 20.81 6.59 -1.89
C ILE A 165 21.85 6.72 -0.80
N LYS A 166 22.58 5.64 -0.50
CA LYS A 166 23.48 5.57 0.66
C LYS A 166 24.48 6.72 0.69
N GLU A 167 25.22 6.91 -0.40
CA GLU A 167 26.21 7.99 -0.51
C GLU A 167 25.55 9.36 -0.67
N ALA A 168 24.47 9.47 -1.47
CA ALA A 168 23.81 10.74 -1.71
C ALA A 168 23.21 11.36 -0.43
N LEU A 169 22.76 10.55 0.53
CA LEU A 169 22.26 11.05 1.81
C LEU A 169 23.35 11.71 2.67
N GLU A 170 24.63 11.41 2.45
CA GLU A 170 25.75 12.02 3.17
C GLU A 170 26.11 13.41 2.61
N TRP A 171 25.55 13.80 1.47
CA TRP A 171 25.86 15.08 0.83
C TRP A 171 25.06 16.23 1.45
N ASP A 172 25.72 17.28 1.93
CA ASP A 172 25.04 18.45 2.53
C ASP A 172 24.12 19.20 1.55
N GLY A 173 24.49 19.26 0.26
CA GLY A 173 23.76 19.97 -0.79
C GLY A 173 22.56 19.22 -1.39
N LEU A 174 22.20 18.03 -0.89
CA LEU A 174 21.11 17.25 -1.47
C LEU A 174 19.76 17.99 -1.33
N PRO A 175 19.00 18.20 -2.42
CA PRO A 175 17.71 18.87 -2.37
C PRO A 175 16.74 18.22 -1.38
N LYS A 176 16.02 19.03 -0.60
CA LYS A 176 15.16 18.58 0.51
C LYS A 176 14.17 17.48 0.08
N SER A 177 13.44 17.66 -1.01
CA SER A 177 12.46 16.66 -1.48
C SER A 177 13.12 15.32 -1.84
N VAL A 178 14.31 15.36 -2.45
CA VAL A 178 15.09 14.16 -2.80
C VAL A 178 15.56 13.44 -1.53
N ARG A 179 16.09 14.18 -0.55
CA ARG A 179 16.50 13.64 0.75
C ARG A 179 15.34 12.95 1.48
N LEU A 180 14.15 13.55 1.44
CA LEU A 180 12.94 12.98 2.05
C LEU A 180 12.53 11.67 1.36
N ILE A 181 12.52 11.64 0.03
CA ILE A 181 12.23 10.40 -0.71
C ILE A 181 13.26 9.32 -0.42
N PHE A 182 14.55 9.66 -0.44
CA PHE A 182 15.63 8.72 -0.16
C PHE A 182 15.55 8.11 1.25
N SER A 183 15.23 8.95 2.24
CA SER A 183 14.95 8.49 3.61
C SER A 183 13.72 7.58 3.68
N ASN A 184 12.65 7.91 2.95
CA ASN A 184 11.43 7.09 2.92
C ASN A 184 11.66 5.75 2.21
N VAL A 185 12.45 5.70 1.13
CA VAL A 185 12.83 4.42 0.47
C VAL A 185 13.48 3.49 1.48
N TYR A 186 14.38 4.00 2.33
CA TYR A 186 15.01 3.19 3.37
C TYR A 186 14.00 2.59 4.36
N GLN A 187 13.00 3.38 4.80
CA GLN A 187 11.93 2.89 5.66
C GLN A 187 11.07 1.82 4.98
N ILE A 188 10.75 2.03 3.70
CA ILE A 188 10.00 1.07 2.88
C ILE A 188 10.80 -0.23 2.72
N VAL A 189 12.10 -0.16 2.42
CA VAL A 189 12.98 -1.35 2.36
C VAL A 189 12.90 -2.14 3.66
N LYS A 190 13.02 -1.47 4.81
CA LYS A 190 12.99 -2.14 6.12
C LYS A 190 11.64 -2.82 6.38
N LEU A 191 10.52 -2.14 6.06
CA LEU A 191 9.18 -2.70 6.20
C LEU A 191 9.01 -3.97 5.36
N HIS A 192 9.30 -3.87 4.06
CA HIS A 192 9.07 -4.96 3.12
C HIS A 192 10.06 -6.11 3.30
N GLN A 193 11.28 -5.83 3.76
CA GLN A 193 12.22 -6.87 4.17
C GLN A 193 11.69 -7.68 5.36
N GLY A 194 11.11 -7.02 6.38
CA GLY A 194 10.49 -7.71 7.52
C GLY A 194 9.30 -8.58 7.08
N LEU A 195 8.44 -8.04 6.21
CA LEU A 195 7.33 -8.79 5.62
C LEU A 195 7.82 -10.04 4.87
N LEU A 196 8.81 -9.85 3.99
CA LEU A 196 9.38 -10.94 3.18
C LEU A 196 9.98 -12.04 4.05
N GLU A 197 10.68 -11.69 5.12
CA GLU A 197 11.25 -12.66 6.06
C GLU A 197 10.15 -13.53 6.70
N GLU A 198 9.06 -12.91 7.16
CA GLU A 198 7.93 -13.63 7.74
C GLU A 198 7.19 -14.50 6.72
N LEU A 199 7.04 -14.03 5.48
CA LEU A 199 6.46 -14.80 4.39
C LEU A 199 7.34 -16.01 4.02
N ARG A 200 8.66 -15.85 3.95
CA ARG A 200 9.61 -16.95 3.66
C ARG A 200 9.65 -17.97 4.79
N LYS A 201 9.60 -17.53 6.06
CA LYS A 201 9.45 -18.44 7.21
C LYS A 201 8.18 -19.27 7.08
N ARG A 202 7.05 -18.65 6.75
CA ARG A 202 5.77 -19.35 6.53
C ARG A 202 5.85 -20.33 5.36
N GLN A 203 6.39 -19.90 4.23
CA GLN A 203 6.55 -20.73 3.03
C GLN A 203 7.41 -21.96 3.30
N SER A 204 8.50 -21.81 4.06
CA SER A 204 9.40 -22.91 4.41
C SER A 204 8.76 -23.87 5.42
N ALA A 205 8.05 -23.36 6.42
CA ALA A 205 7.42 -24.17 7.47
C ALA A 205 6.19 -24.96 6.98
N GLN A 206 5.50 -24.46 5.95
CA GLN A 206 4.29 -25.09 5.38
C GLN A 206 4.51 -25.68 3.99
N TYR A 207 5.76 -25.79 3.54
CA TYR A 207 6.05 -26.37 2.23
C TYR A 207 5.49 -27.80 2.14
N PRO A 208 4.80 -28.20 1.04
CA PRO A 208 4.61 -27.44 -0.20
C PRO A 208 3.35 -26.58 -0.28
N VAL A 209 2.41 -26.71 0.67
CA VAL A 209 1.07 -26.09 0.65
C VAL A 209 0.95 -25.04 1.76
N VAL A 210 0.99 -23.77 1.39
CA VAL A 210 0.82 -22.64 2.31
C VAL A 210 -0.67 -22.41 2.57
N ARG A 211 -1.10 -22.45 3.84
CA ARG A 211 -2.51 -22.29 4.19
C ARG A 211 -3.01 -20.86 4.02
N THR A 212 -2.25 -19.91 4.58
CA THR A 212 -2.58 -18.49 4.51
C THR A 212 -1.34 -17.63 4.70
N ILE A 213 -1.39 -16.44 4.10
CA ILE A 213 -0.44 -15.34 4.29
C ILE A 213 -1.11 -14.09 4.87
N THR A 214 -2.45 -14.12 5.07
CA THR A 214 -3.23 -12.93 5.42
C THR A 214 -2.83 -12.33 6.77
N ASP A 215 -2.50 -13.18 7.74
CA ASP A 215 -2.05 -12.80 9.07
C ASP A 215 -0.77 -11.95 9.04
N LYS A 216 0.15 -12.27 8.11
CA LYS A 216 1.41 -11.55 7.94
C LYS A 216 1.20 -10.17 7.34
N TYR A 217 0.25 -10.04 6.41
CA TYR A 217 -0.12 -8.76 5.85
C TYR A 217 -0.84 -7.87 6.86
N ARG A 218 -1.74 -8.43 7.67
CA ARG A 218 -2.46 -7.67 8.72
C ARG A 218 -1.51 -6.99 9.72
N GLN A 219 -0.35 -7.61 10.00
CA GLN A 219 0.66 -7.03 10.89
C GLN A 219 1.37 -5.80 10.28
N VAL A 220 1.47 -5.71 8.95
CA VAL A 220 2.23 -4.64 8.27
C VAL A 220 1.34 -3.50 7.75
N ILE A 221 0.05 -3.73 7.53
CA ILE A 221 -0.91 -2.71 7.05
C ILE A 221 -0.87 -1.42 7.86
N PRO A 222 -0.83 -1.42 9.21
CA PRO A 222 -0.74 -0.19 9.99
C PRO A 222 0.50 0.66 9.67
N MET A 223 1.57 0.03 9.18
CA MET A 223 2.81 0.70 8.79
C MET A 223 2.76 1.26 7.37
N PHE A 224 1.71 1.02 6.59
CA PHE A 224 1.58 1.56 5.23
C PHE A 224 1.47 3.09 5.19
N HIS A 225 1.19 3.76 6.32
CA HIS A 225 1.19 5.23 6.39
C HIS A 225 2.52 5.87 5.94
N ILE A 226 3.66 5.15 5.99
CA ILE A 226 4.94 5.64 5.45
C ILE A 226 4.88 6.02 3.97
N TYR A 227 3.94 5.42 3.21
CA TYR A 227 3.71 5.74 1.81
C TYR A 227 3.10 7.14 1.61
N ALA A 228 2.41 7.71 2.59
CA ALA A 228 1.86 9.06 2.47
C ALA A 228 2.98 10.10 2.34
N ALA A 229 3.97 10.05 3.24
CA ALA A 229 5.15 10.91 3.19
C ALA A 229 5.97 10.70 1.90
N TYR A 230 6.00 9.46 1.38
CA TYR A 230 6.62 9.15 0.11
C TYR A 230 5.89 9.84 -1.06
N LEU A 231 4.58 9.62 -1.19
CA LEU A 231 3.79 10.13 -2.32
C LEU A 231 3.73 11.65 -2.37
N VAL A 232 3.70 12.31 -1.21
CA VAL A 232 3.74 13.78 -1.09
C VAL A 232 4.98 14.38 -1.75
N ASN A 233 6.15 13.76 -1.55
CA ASN A 233 7.42 14.30 -2.03
C ASN A 233 7.82 13.74 -3.41
N PHE A 234 7.11 12.72 -3.89
CA PHE A 234 7.51 11.93 -5.05
C PHE A 234 7.63 12.80 -6.30
N GLU A 235 6.57 13.53 -6.65
CA GLU A 235 6.53 14.37 -7.84
C GLU A 235 7.63 15.45 -7.83
N SER A 236 7.80 16.14 -6.70
CA SER A 236 8.84 17.15 -6.53
C SER A 236 10.24 16.58 -6.68
N ALA A 237 10.51 15.41 -6.07
CA ALA A 237 11.80 14.76 -6.17
C ALA A 237 12.11 14.27 -7.59
N ILE A 238 11.13 13.68 -8.28
CA ILE A 238 11.29 13.22 -9.68
C ILE A 238 11.62 14.40 -10.59
N GLU A 239 10.95 15.54 -10.42
CA GLU A 239 11.22 16.73 -11.22
C GLU A 239 12.61 17.32 -10.96
N ILE A 240 13.06 17.35 -9.70
CA ILE A 240 14.42 17.78 -9.34
C ILE A 240 15.46 16.84 -9.97
N ILE A 241 15.24 15.52 -9.86
CA ILE A 241 16.12 14.50 -10.44
C ILE A 241 16.19 14.66 -11.97
N ARG A 242 15.05 14.89 -12.63
CA ARG A 242 14.98 15.11 -14.08
C ARG A 242 15.81 16.34 -14.49
N LYS A 243 15.61 17.49 -13.83
CA LYS A 243 16.37 18.72 -14.12
C LYS A 243 17.87 18.55 -13.90
N ALA A 244 18.26 17.86 -12.83
CA ALA A 244 19.67 17.57 -12.57
C ALA A 244 20.28 16.71 -13.67
N LEU A 245 19.57 15.67 -14.14
CA LEU A 245 20.02 14.79 -15.22
C LEU A 245 20.14 15.50 -16.58
N GLU A 246 19.34 16.54 -16.83
CA GLU A 246 19.41 17.35 -18.05
C GLU A 246 20.62 18.29 -18.07
N SER A 247 21.01 18.79 -16.90
CA SER A 247 22.19 19.64 -16.76
C SER A 247 23.49 18.82 -16.79
N ARG A 248 24.40 19.18 -17.70
CA ARG A 248 25.72 18.53 -17.79
C ARG A 248 26.68 18.95 -16.68
N SER A 249 26.51 20.16 -16.12
CA SER A 249 27.37 20.72 -15.08
C SER A 249 26.85 20.49 -13.66
N ASP A 250 25.61 20.01 -13.50
CA ASP A 250 25.05 19.70 -12.19
C ASP A 250 25.74 18.48 -11.57
N ILE A 251 26.34 18.66 -10.39
CA ILE A 251 27.12 17.62 -9.69
C ILE A 251 26.24 16.42 -9.34
N PHE A 252 25.00 16.66 -8.90
CA PHE A 252 24.06 15.59 -8.59
C PHE A 252 23.63 14.86 -9.87
N GLY A 253 23.41 15.58 -10.96
CA GLY A 253 23.16 15.03 -12.29
C GLY A 253 24.30 14.14 -12.80
N ILE A 254 25.54 14.57 -12.64
CA ILE A 254 26.74 13.79 -13.01
C ILE A 254 26.76 12.47 -12.24
N TYR A 255 26.63 12.54 -10.91
CA TYR A 255 26.58 11.34 -10.07
C TYR A 255 25.45 10.38 -10.46
N LEU A 256 24.25 10.89 -10.70
CA LEU A 256 23.14 10.03 -11.11
C LEU A 256 23.40 9.34 -12.47
N ARG A 257 24.03 10.03 -13.43
CA ARG A 257 24.39 9.44 -14.73
C ARG A 257 25.44 8.33 -14.58
N GLU A 258 26.47 8.56 -13.78
CA GLU A 258 27.51 7.55 -13.50
C GLU A 258 26.91 6.30 -12.85
N ARG A 259 26.02 6.48 -11.87
CA ARG A 259 25.35 5.37 -11.20
C ARG A 259 24.35 4.64 -12.11
N ASN A 260 23.59 5.36 -12.94
CA ASN A 260 22.67 4.75 -13.92
C ASN A 260 23.40 3.91 -14.98
N ALA A 261 24.68 4.21 -15.26
CA ALA A 261 25.49 3.46 -16.22
C ALA A 261 26.02 2.12 -15.66
N LEU A 262 25.84 1.86 -14.36
CA LEU A 262 26.27 0.61 -13.74
C LEU A 262 25.43 -0.58 -14.26
N PRO A 263 26.07 -1.73 -14.58
CA PRO A 263 25.37 -2.88 -15.14
C PRO A 263 24.30 -3.44 -14.19
N GLU A 264 24.48 -3.30 -12.87
CA GLU A 264 23.53 -3.74 -11.88
C GLU A 264 22.17 -3.02 -11.98
N CYS A 265 22.14 -1.80 -12.54
CA CYS A 265 20.91 -1.06 -12.79
C CYS A 265 20.09 -1.62 -13.95
N ARG A 266 20.61 -2.60 -14.72
CA ARG A 266 19.90 -3.25 -15.85
C ARG A 266 19.31 -2.24 -16.85
N SER A 267 20.04 -1.16 -17.12
CA SER A 267 19.62 -0.04 -17.96
C SER A 267 18.34 0.68 -17.49
N LEU A 268 17.92 0.47 -16.24
CA LEU A 268 16.76 1.12 -15.66
C LEU A 268 17.18 2.40 -14.93
N PRO A 269 16.59 3.57 -15.25
CA PRO A 269 16.95 4.82 -14.57
C PRO A 269 16.39 4.85 -13.15
N LEU A 270 17.05 5.59 -12.24
CA LEU A 270 16.62 5.80 -10.86
C LEU A 270 15.12 6.13 -10.73
N GLN A 271 14.59 6.99 -11.60
CA GLN A 271 13.17 7.38 -11.57
C GLN A 271 12.21 6.19 -11.68
N ALA A 272 12.55 5.19 -12.51
CA ALA A 272 11.72 4.00 -12.67
C ALA A 272 11.77 3.09 -11.43
N PHE A 273 12.91 3.03 -10.74
CA PHE A 273 12.98 2.37 -9.43
C PHE A 273 12.16 3.09 -8.36
N LEU A 274 12.22 4.43 -8.33
CA LEU A 274 11.42 5.24 -7.39
C LEU A 274 9.91 5.14 -7.67
N LEU A 275 9.49 4.72 -8.86
CA LEU A 275 8.07 4.47 -9.15
C LEU A 275 7.57 3.15 -8.55
N LYS A 276 8.46 2.17 -8.31
CA LYS A 276 8.09 0.82 -7.83
C LYS A 276 7.28 0.83 -6.53
N PRO A 277 7.57 1.65 -5.50
CA PRO A 277 6.72 1.72 -4.30
C PRO A 277 5.27 2.14 -4.59
N VAL A 278 5.07 3.11 -5.49
CA VAL A 278 3.73 3.56 -5.92
C VAL A 278 2.99 2.42 -6.62
N GLN A 279 3.70 1.64 -7.42
CA GLN A 279 3.13 0.46 -8.08
C GLN A 279 2.81 -0.64 -7.06
N ARG A 280 3.74 -0.97 -6.16
CA ARG A 280 3.61 -2.09 -5.22
C ARG A 280 2.38 -1.94 -4.33
N ILE A 281 2.15 -0.75 -3.77
CA ILE A 281 0.98 -0.51 -2.90
C ILE A 281 -0.35 -0.73 -3.64
N THR A 282 -0.41 -0.45 -4.96
CA THR A 282 -1.61 -0.70 -5.79
C THR A 282 -1.79 -2.15 -6.20
N LYS A 283 -0.74 -2.98 -6.13
CA LYS A 283 -0.83 -4.40 -6.48
C LYS A 283 -1.47 -5.24 -5.38
N TYR A 284 -1.32 -4.88 -4.11
CA TYR A 284 -1.87 -5.68 -3.01
C TYR A 284 -3.38 -5.96 -3.13
N PRO A 285 -4.25 -4.97 -3.43
CA PRO A 285 -5.67 -5.27 -3.66
C PRO A 285 -5.92 -6.26 -4.81
N LEU A 286 -5.07 -6.29 -5.83
CA LEU A 286 -5.21 -7.21 -6.96
C LEU A 286 -4.78 -8.62 -6.57
N PHE A 287 -3.67 -8.74 -5.85
CA PHE A 287 -3.18 -10.01 -5.32
C PHE A 287 -4.21 -10.68 -4.40
N PHE A 288 -4.78 -9.94 -3.44
CA PHE A 288 -5.75 -10.52 -2.52
C PHE A 288 -7.10 -10.82 -3.18
N ARG A 289 -7.50 -10.11 -4.23
CA ARG A 289 -8.67 -10.49 -5.04
C ARG A 289 -8.43 -11.80 -5.80
N SER A 290 -7.25 -11.98 -6.39
CA SER A 290 -6.90 -13.24 -7.05
C SER A 290 -6.90 -14.43 -6.07
N LEU A 291 -6.39 -14.23 -4.86
CA LEU A 291 -6.48 -15.25 -3.80
C LEU A 291 -7.94 -15.54 -3.39
N LEU A 292 -8.77 -14.51 -3.33
CA LEU A 292 -10.18 -14.65 -2.97
C LEU A 292 -10.97 -15.50 -3.98
N GLU A 293 -10.70 -15.31 -5.28
CA GLU A 293 -11.31 -16.10 -6.36
C GLU A 293 -11.00 -17.60 -6.30
N CYS A 294 -9.94 -17.99 -5.57
CA CYS A 294 -9.53 -19.38 -5.38
C CYS A 294 -10.14 -20.03 -4.13
N ARG A 295 -10.97 -19.31 -3.35
CA ARG A 295 -11.56 -19.80 -2.11
C ARG A 295 -13.08 -19.87 -2.20
N GLN A 296 -13.67 -20.87 -1.55
CA GLN A 296 -15.13 -21.03 -1.55
C GLN A 296 -15.79 -19.89 -0.76
N THR A 297 -16.80 -19.26 -1.36
CA THR A 297 -17.60 -18.21 -0.73
C THR A 297 -18.17 -18.68 0.61
N GLY A 298 -17.93 -17.91 1.66
CA GLY A 298 -18.43 -18.20 3.01
C GLY A 298 -17.52 -19.08 3.86
N SER A 299 -16.44 -19.64 3.31
CA SER A 299 -15.41 -20.31 4.13
C SER A 299 -14.69 -19.31 5.06
N PRO A 300 -14.14 -19.77 6.21
CA PRO A 300 -13.35 -18.92 7.10
C PRO A 300 -12.20 -18.19 6.37
N ASP A 301 -11.44 -18.91 5.54
CA ASP A 301 -10.34 -18.34 4.75
C ASP A 301 -10.83 -17.25 3.77
N HIS A 302 -12.00 -17.45 3.15
CA HIS A 302 -12.60 -16.44 2.29
C HIS A 302 -12.96 -15.17 3.08
N GLN A 303 -13.54 -15.31 4.28
CA GLN A 303 -13.87 -14.16 5.13
C GLN A 303 -12.62 -13.41 5.58
N ASP A 304 -11.56 -14.13 5.94
CA ASP A 304 -10.28 -13.54 6.33
C ASP A 304 -9.65 -12.73 5.20
N ILE A 305 -9.68 -13.24 3.96
CA ILE A 305 -9.16 -12.52 2.79
C ILE A 305 -10.02 -11.28 2.49
N VAL A 306 -11.35 -11.37 2.59
CA VAL A 306 -12.25 -10.21 2.41
C VAL A 306 -11.94 -9.12 3.44
N GLN A 307 -11.79 -9.50 4.71
CA GLN A 307 -11.48 -8.55 5.77
C GLN A 307 -10.12 -7.89 5.54
N LEU A 308 -9.09 -8.66 5.20
CA LEU A 308 -7.77 -8.11 4.88
C LEU A 308 -7.82 -7.16 3.68
N LEU A 309 -8.55 -7.54 2.62
CA LEU A 309 -8.69 -6.68 1.43
C LEU A 309 -9.32 -5.34 1.81
N HIS A 310 -10.35 -5.35 2.65
CA HIS A 310 -10.96 -4.13 3.17
C HIS A 310 -9.97 -3.29 3.99
N GLU A 311 -9.19 -3.91 4.88
CA GLU A 311 -8.14 -3.23 5.66
C GLU A 311 -7.09 -2.55 4.75
N ILE A 312 -6.66 -3.23 3.67
CA ILE A 312 -5.72 -2.67 2.68
C ILE A 312 -6.36 -1.48 1.95
N GLU A 313 -7.60 -1.61 1.49
CA GLU A 313 -8.31 -0.54 0.79
C GLU A 313 -8.49 0.71 1.67
N VAL A 314 -8.84 0.51 2.94
CA VAL A 314 -8.94 1.59 3.93
C VAL A 314 -7.58 2.25 4.14
N ALA A 315 -6.50 1.48 4.27
CA ALA A 315 -5.15 2.03 4.41
C ALA A 315 -4.73 2.85 3.19
N ILE A 316 -4.97 2.35 1.98
CA ILE A 316 -4.68 3.08 0.72
C ILE A 316 -5.50 4.38 0.64
N THR A 317 -6.78 4.33 1.01
CA THR A 317 -7.63 5.52 1.05
C THR A 317 -7.13 6.54 2.09
N SER A 318 -6.66 6.07 3.24
CA SER A 318 -6.06 6.93 4.27
C SER A 318 -4.81 7.63 3.74
N ILE A 319 -3.92 6.90 3.06
CA ILE A 319 -2.72 7.45 2.42
C ILE A 319 -3.08 8.54 1.40
N GLN A 320 -4.08 8.28 0.55
CA GLN A 320 -4.57 9.25 -0.44
C GLN A 320 -5.13 10.51 0.19
N ASN A 321 -5.88 10.36 1.30
CA ASN A 321 -6.44 11.49 2.03
C ASN A 321 -5.36 12.33 2.70
N GLU A 322 -4.33 11.70 3.26
CA GLU A 322 -3.19 12.40 3.86
C GLU A 322 -2.41 13.19 2.80
N GLN A 323 -2.14 12.58 1.65
CA GLN A 323 -1.54 13.26 0.50
C GLN A 323 -2.38 14.44 0.02
N ALA A 324 -3.71 14.26 -0.11
CA ALA A 324 -4.62 15.32 -0.54
C ALA A 324 -4.59 16.52 0.41
N LYS A 325 -4.62 16.26 1.72
CA LYS A 325 -4.53 17.31 2.75
C LYS A 325 -3.20 18.05 2.64
N HIS A 326 -2.10 17.33 2.46
CA HIS A 326 -0.80 17.96 2.32
C HIS A 326 -0.72 18.87 1.08
N GLU A 327 -1.25 18.43 -0.06
CA GLU A 327 -1.34 19.25 -1.27
C GLU A 327 -2.21 20.50 -1.06
N GLU A 328 -3.28 20.41 -0.28
CA GLU A 328 -4.12 21.55 0.07
C GLU A 328 -3.39 22.55 0.97
N TYR A 329 -2.70 22.06 2.02
CA TYR A 329 -1.87 22.90 2.88
C TYR A 329 -0.76 23.63 2.11
N GLN A 330 -0.08 22.96 1.18
CA GLN A 330 0.93 23.59 0.34
C GLN A 330 0.34 24.72 -0.52
N LYS A 331 -0.83 24.51 -1.11
CA LYS A 331 -1.52 25.56 -1.90
C LYS A 331 -1.90 26.75 -1.03
N LEU A 332 -2.37 26.51 0.19
CA LEU A 332 -2.69 27.58 1.14
C LEU A 332 -1.45 28.39 1.51
N GLU A 333 -0.32 27.73 1.78
CA GLU A 333 0.96 28.38 2.08
C GLU A 333 1.48 29.20 0.88
N ASP A 334 1.35 28.68 -0.34
CA ASP A 334 1.72 29.41 -1.55
C ASP A 334 0.84 30.64 -1.79
N LEU A 335 -0.47 30.54 -1.51
CA LEU A 335 -1.39 31.68 -1.58
C LEU A 335 -1.05 32.72 -0.51
N GLU A 336 -0.76 32.31 0.72
CA GLU A 336 -0.34 33.19 1.81
C GLU A 336 0.93 33.96 1.44
N LYS A 337 1.97 33.27 0.93
CA LYS A 337 3.21 33.91 0.46
C LYS A 337 2.97 34.93 -0.65
N ARG A 338 2.03 34.64 -1.57
CA ARG A 338 1.66 35.58 -2.64
C ARG A 338 0.91 36.79 -2.11
N ILE A 339 0.05 36.63 -1.10
CA ILE A 339 -0.66 37.74 -0.46
C ILE A 339 0.30 38.60 0.36
N MET A 340 1.24 38.00 1.10
CA MET A 340 2.24 38.72 1.88
C MET A 340 3.30 39.40 1.00
N GLY A 341 3.63 38.81 -0.16
CA GLY A 341 4.48 39.42 -1.18
C GLY A 341 3.78 40.52 -1.99
N LEU A 342 2.46 40.63 -1.89
CA LEU A 342 1.70 41.82 -2.28
C LEU A 342 1.75 42.80 -1.10
N GLU A 343 2.94 43.33 -0.78
CA GLU A 343 2.97 44.61 -0.09
C GLU A 343 2.07 45.58 -0.87
N VAL A 344 1.29 46.36 -0.13
CA VAL A 344 0.34 47.38 -0.60
C VAL A 344 1.10 48.53 -1.29
N GLY A 345 1.80 48.21 -2.38
CA GLY A 345 2.63 49.08 -3.16
C GLY A 345 2.01 49.24 -4.54
N SER A 346 0.90 49.99 -4.62
CA SER A 346 0.52 50.83 -5.78
C SER A 346 -0.93 51.39 -5.73
N ILE A 347 -1.80 51.00 -4.80
CA ILE A 347 -3.25 51.37 -4.91
C ILE A 347 -3.68 52.56 -4.03
N LEU A 348 -2.87 53.05 -3.09
CA LEU A 348 -3.24 54.21 -2.24
C LEU A 348 -2.23 55.37 -2.28
N LYS A 349 -1.67 55.67 -3.46
CA LYS A 349 -1.06 56.99 -3.76
C LYS A 349 -1.79 57.61 -4.96
N GLY A 350 -3.05 58.00 -4.75
CA GLY A 350 -3.86 58.63 -5.80
C GLY A 350 -5.17 59.27 -5.36
N PHE A 351 -5.55 59.18 -4.08
CA PHE A 351 -6.77 59.82 -3.54
C PHE A 351 -6.47 60.73 -2.35
N CYS A 352 -5.40 61.52 -2.46
CA CYS A 352 -5.29 62.79 -1.74
C CYS A 352 -5.09 63.89 -2.78
N VAL A 353 -6.20 64.48 -3.23
CA VAL A 353 -6.29 65.90 -3.61
C VAL A 353 -7.55 66.43 -2.95
#